data_AF-A0A937PHF9-F1
#
_entry.id   AF-A0A937PHF9-F1
#
_cell.length_a   1.000
_cell.length_b   1.000
_cell.length_c   1.000
_cell.angle_alpha   90.00
_cell.angle_beta   90.00
_cell.angle_gamma   90.00
#
_symmetry.space_group_name_H-M   'P 1'
#
loop_
_entity.id
_entity.type
_entity.pdbx_description
1 polymer ?
#
loop_
_entity_poly.entity_id
_entity_poly.type
_entity_poly.pdbx_seq_one_letter_code
_entity_poly.pdbx_strand_id
1 'polypeptide(L)' 'MKKGKIISALEVSKKFNISYQTVNHYTNLGLLIVRKREGNGRLYLESEVSSRLKRVDQLKNEGYPLRIIRKMVQ' A
#
# COMPACT_ATOMS: atom_id res chain seq x y z
N MET A 1 -2.71 -17.85 8.07
CA MET A 1 -3.05 -16.90 6.98
C MET A 1 -3.86 -15.76 7.59
N LYS A 2 -3.42 -14.49 7.52
CA LYS A 2 -4.25 -13.37 7.99
C LYS A 2 -5.52 -13.32 7.11
N LYS A 3 -6.65 -13.79 7.63
CA LYS A 3 -7.96 -13.56 7.02
C LYS A 3 -8.25 -12.07 7.11
N GLY A 4 -8.45 -11.42 5.98
CA GLY A 4 -8.75 -10.01 5.92
C GLY A 4 -9.45 -9.69 4.60
N LYS A 5 -10.18 -8.57 4.57
CA LYS A 5 -10.88 -8.13 3.37
C LYS A 5 -9.88 -7.92 2.24
N ILE A 6 -10.15 -8.53 1.09
CA ILE A 6 -9.40 -8.27 -0.14
C ILE A 6 -10.07 -7.08 -0.84
N ILE A 7 -9.27 -6.08 -1.21
CA ILE A 7 -9.75 -4.84 -1.81
C ILE A 7 -8.96 -4.48 -3.06
N SER A 8 -9.62 -3.85 -4.01
CA SER A 8 -9.03 -3.32 -5.25
C SER A 8 -8.22 -2.04 -5.00
N ALA A 9 -7.39 -1.66 -5.98
CA ALA A 9 -6.68 -0.38 -5.93
C ALA A 9 -7.64 0.84 -5.82
N LEU A 10 -8.83 0.76 -6.41
CA LEU A 10 -9.85 1.81 -6.30
C LEU A 10 -10.41 1.91 -4.87
N GLU A 11 -10.68 0.77 -4.24
CA GLU A 11 -11.12 0.72 -2.85
C GLU A 11 -10.02 1.19 -1.89
N VAL A 12 -8.75 0.87 -2.15
CA VAL A 12 -7.62 1.43 -1.39
C VAL A 12 -7.63 2.96 -1.47
N SER A 13 -7.72 3.51 -2.68
CA SER A 13 -7.76 4.96 -2.90
C SER A 13 -8.87 5.63 -2.09
N LYS A 14 -10.11 5.12 -2.21
CA LYS A 14 -11.28 5.65 -1.50
C LYS A 14 -11.17 5.50 0.01
N LYS A 15 -10.75 4.33 0.50
CA LYS A 15 -10.77 3.99 1.92
C LYS A 15 -9.67 4.69 2.72
N PHE A 16 -8.49 4.83 2.14
CA PHE A 16 -7.34 5.46 2.80
C PHE A 16 -7.13 6.92 2.38
N ASN A 17 -8.08 7.49 1.61
CA ASN A 17 -8.05 8.87 1.13
C ASN A 17 -6.71 9.25 0.46
N ILE A 18 -6.21 8.37 -0.41
CA ILE A 18 -5.00 8.61 -1.21
C ILE A 18 -5.34 8.52 -2.69
N SER A 19 -4.68 9.35 -3.51
CA SER A 19 -4.94 9.33 -4.95
C SER A 19 -4.64 7.95 -5.56
N TYR A 20 -5.33 7.60 -6.65
CA TYR A 20 -5.05 6.36 -7.36
C TYR A 20 -3.60 6.31 -7.88
N GLN A 21 -3.05 7.47 -8.24
CA GLN A 21 -1.64 7.66 -8.60
C GLN A 21 -0.71 7.31 -7.43
N THR A 22 -1.05 7.71 -6.20
CA THR A 22 -0.30 7.32 -4.99
C THR A 22 -0.35 5.81 -4.76
N VAL A 23 -1.53 5.19 -4.92
CA VAL A 23 -1.66 3.72 -4.84
C VAL A 23 -0.76 3.04 -5.87
N ASN A 24 -0.73 3.54 -7.11
CA ASN A 24 0.14 3.04 -8.17
C ASN A 24 1.61 3.20 -7.82
N HIS A 25 1.99 4.41 -7.43
CA HIS A 25 3.36 4.75 -7.10
C HIS A 25 3.88 3.87 -5.95
N TYR A 26 3.11 3.75 -4.87
CA TYR A 26 3.50 2.92 -3.72
C TYR A 26 3.51 1.43 -4.06
N THR A 27 2.60 0.96 -4.91
CA THR A 27 2.65 -0.42 -5.40
C THR A 27 3.91 -0.67 -6.24
N ASN A 28 4.22 0.22 -7.18
CA ASN A 28 5.40 0.10 -8.06
C ASN A 28 6.71 0.19 -7.29
N LEU A 29 6.75 1.01 -6.22
CA LEU A 29 7.87 1.08 -5.30
C LEU A 29 8.01 -0.16 -4.41
N GLY A 30 7.00 -1.03 -4.31
CA GLY A 30 6.98 -2.18 -3.41
C GLY A 30 6.55 -1.85 -1.98
N LEU A 31 6.02 -0.65 -1.74
CA LEU A 31 5.47 -0.24 -0.45
C LEU A 31 4.09 -0.87 -0.19
N LEU A 32 3.29 -1.08 -1.23
CA LEU A 32 2.04 -1.87 -1.17
C LEU A 32 2.24 -3.21 -1.87
N ILE A 33 1.80 -4.29 -1.21
CA ILE A 33 1.97 -5.66 -1.71
C ILE A 33 0.68 -6.12 -2.38
N VAL A 34 0.77 -6.46 -3.67
CA VAL A 34 -0.33 -7.11 -4.40
C VAL A 34 -0.41 -8.57 -3.93
N ARG A 35 -1.56 -8.99 -3.41
CA ARG A 35 -1.79 -10.35 -2.92
C ARG A 35 -2.45 -11.26 -3.93
N LYS A 36 -3.30 -10.68 -4.79
CA LYS A 36 -3.96 -11.42 -5.87
C LYS A 36 -4.07 -10.52 -7.09
N ARG A 37 -4.08 -11.15 -8.26
CA ARG A 37 -4.49 -10.52 -9.51
C ARG A 37 -5.78 -11.17 -10.00
N GLU A 38 -6.66 -10.35 -10.53
CA GLU A 38 -7.90 -10.78 -11.17
C GLU A 38 -7.99 -10.04 -12.51
N GLY A 39 -7.68 -10.76 -13.59
CA GLY A 39 -7.34 -10.14 -14.88
C GLY A 39 -6.21 -9.13 -14.72
N ASN A 40 -6.46 -7.90 -15.18
CA ASN A 40 -5.54 -6.76 -15.03
C ASN A 40 -5.65 -6.04 -13.68
N GLY A 41 -6.60 -6.45 -12.83
CA GLY A 41 -6.84 -5.87 -11.51
C GLY A 41 -5.82 -6.32 -10.47
N ARG A 42 -5.40 -5.37 -9.61
CA ARG A 42 -4.58 -5.66 -8.43
C ARG A 42 -5.45 -5.67 -7.20
N LEU A 43 -5.29 -6.72 -6.41
CA LEU A 43 -6.01 -6.93 -5.16
C LEU A 43 -5.03 -6.97 -3.99
N TYR A 44 -5.43 -6.33 -2.90
CA TYR A 44 -4.62 -6.10 -1.72
C TYR A 44 -5.34 -6.62 -0.48
N LEU A 45 -4.58 -7.04 0.53
CA LEU A 45 -5.16 -7.32 1.84
C LEU A 45 -5.31 -6.00 2.60
N GLU A 46 -6.53 -5.63 2.95
CA GLU A 46 -6.84 -4.33 3.58
C GLU A 46 -5.97 -4.07 4.82
N SER A 47 -5.86 -5.06 5.71
CA SER A 47 -5.09 -4.93 6.94
C SER A 47 -3.60 -4.64 6.68
N GLU A 48 -3.04 -5.21 5.61
CA GLU A 48 -1.64 -4.96 5.25
C GLU A 48 -1.45 -3.57 4.68
N VAL A 49 -2.36 -3.14 3.79
CA VAL A 49 -2.37 -1.77 3.26
C VAL A 49 -2.40 -0.77 4.41
N SER A 50 -3.32 -0.95 5.37
CA SER A 50 -3.42 -0.09 6.54
C SER A 50 -2.12 -0.02 7.34
N SER A 51 -1.53 -1.18 7.66
CA SER A 51 -0.28 -1.22 8.44
C SER A 51 0.89 -0.57 7.70
N ARG A 52 1.00 -0.79 6.39
CA ARG A 52 2.08 -0.26 5.56
C ARG A 52 1.94 1.24 5.37
N LEU A 53 0.72 1.74 5.09
CA LEU A 53 0.48 3.17 4.99
C LEU A 53 0.79 3.90 6.30
N LYS A 54 0.37 3.35 7.45
CA LYS A 54 0.71 3.91 8.77
C LYS A 54 2.23 4.00 8.97
N ARG A 55 2.96 2.94 8.62
CA ARG A 55 4.43 2.92 8.76
C ARG A 55 5.12 3.88 7.79
N VAL A 56 4.64 3.95 6.54
CA VAL A 56 5.16 4.89 5.54
C VAL A 56 4.93 6.33 5.99
N ASP A 57 3.75 6.64 6.52
CA ASP A 57 3.43 7.99 7.00
C ASP A 57 4.31 8.40 8.19
N GLN A 58 4.46 7.51 9.17
CA GLN A 58 5.39 7.73 10.29
C GLN A 58 6.81 8.05 9.80
N LEU A 59 7.37 7.22 8.92
CA LEU A 59 8.74 7.41 8.43
C LEU A 59 8.87 8.66 7.52
N LYS A 60 7.82 9.03 6.78
CA LYS A 60 7.79 10.29 6.04
C LYS A 60 7.83 11.48 6.99
N ASN A 61 7.09 11.43 8.10
CA ASN A 61 7.05 12.49 9.12
C ASN A 61 8.40 12.60 9.86
N GLU A 62 9.15 11.50 9.96
CA GLU A 62 10.54 11.47 10.46
C GLU A 62 11.56 11.98 9.41
N GLY A 63 11.13 12.33 8.20
CA GLY A 63 11.98 12.92 7.16
C GLY A 63 12.63 11.92 6.20
N TYR A 64 12.29 10.63 6.28
CA TYR A 64 12.88 9.63 5.40
C TYR A 64 12.32 9.71 3.97
N PRO A 65 13.17 9.68 2.93
CA PRO A 65 12.71 9.60 1.56
C PRO A 65 12.12 8.22 1.25
N LEU A 66 11.10 8.17 0.37
CA LEU A 66 10.35 6.93 0.04
C LEU A 66 11.23 5.73 -0.34
N ARG A 67 12.36 5.97 -1.02
CA ARG A 67 13.30 4.91 -1.41
C ARG A 67 13.97 4.24 -0.21
N ILE A 68 14.22 5.01 0.86
CA ILE A 68 14.77 4.50 2.13
C ILE A 68 13.67 3.81 2.93
N ILE A 69 12.48 4.42 2.99
CA ILE A 69 11.29 3.82 3.63
C ILE A 69 11.02 2.43 3.08
N ARG A 70 11.11 2.24 1.76
CA ARG A 70 10.97 0.91 1.13
C ARG A 70 11.91 -0.12 1.77
N LYS A 71 13.18 0.22 1.97
CA LYS A 71 14.16 -0.71 2.57
C LYS A 71 13.88 -1.02 4.03
N MET A 72 13.17 -0.14 4.74
CA MET A 72 12.82 -0.30 6.16
C MET A 72 11.51 -1.05 6.41
N VAL A 73 10.65 -1.15 5.38
CA VAL A 73 9.32 -1.79 5.45
C VAL A 73 9.29 -3.14 4.68
N GLN A 74 10.41 -3.52 4.06
CA GLN A 74 10.58 -4.82 3.39
C GLN A 74 10.93 -5.92 4.38
#